data_AF-W1YH55-F1
#
_entry.id   AF-W1YH55-F1
#
_cell.length_a   1.000
_cell.length_b   1.000
_cell.length_c   1.000
_cell.angle_alpha   90.00
_cell.angle_beta   90.00
_cell.angle_gamma   90.00
#
_symmetry.space_group_name_H-M   'P 1'
#
loop_
_entity.id
_entity.type
_entity.pdbx_description
1 polymer ?
#
loop_
_entity_poly.entity_id
_entity_poly.type
_entity_poly.pdbx_seq_one_letter_code
_entity_poly.pdbx_strand_id
1 'polypeptide(L)' 'NYQLQPQWVDIPTLVQNTCHSFGAIAASKSIALSCSSTFPDHYLVKIDPQAFKQVLSNLLSNALKFLPGL' A
#
# COMPACT_ATOMS: atom_id res chain seq x y z
N ASN A 1 14.74 -15.61 -11.77
CA ASN A 1 13.35 -16.09 -11.73
C ASN A 1 12.78 -15.70 -10.38
N TYR A 2 11.81 -14.80 -10.30
CA TYR A 2 11.23 -14.41 -9.01
C TYR A 2 10.33 -15.53 -8.51
N GLN A 3 10.56 -15.99 -7.28
CA GLN A 3 9.76 -17.03 -6.65
C GLN A 3 9.05 -16.41 -5.45
N LEU A 4 7.74 -16.62 -5.36
CA LEU A 4 6.96 -16.12 -4.22
C LEU A 4 7.49 -16.74 -2.92
N GLN A 5 7.62 -15.90 -1.89
CA GLN A 5 8.02 -16.31 -0.54
C GLN A 5 6.88 -16.01 0.45
N PRO A 6 5.84 -16.86 0.55
CA PRO A 6 4.70 -16.58 1.41
C PRO A 6 5.05 -16.64 2.90
N GLN A 7 4.66 -15.61 3.64
CA GLN A 7 4.86 -15.43 5.07
C GLN A 7 3.53 -15.01 5.71
N TRP A 8 3.35 -15.30 7.00
CA TRP A 8 2.23 -14.74 7.76
C TRP A 8 2.50 -13.26 8.01
N VAL A 9 1.61 -12.41 7.52
CA VAL A 9 1.76 -10.96 7.54
C VAL A 9 0.51 -10.34 8.14
N ASP A 10 0.70 -9.41 9.07
CA ASP A 10 -0.32 -8.46 9.51
C ASP A 10 -0.63 -7.50 8.36
N ILE A 11 -1.72 -7.79 7.65
CA ILE A 11 -2.08 -7.03 6.45
C ILE A 11 -2.49 -5.58 6.75
N PRO A 12 -3.28 -5.29 7.81
CA PRO A 12 -3.58 -3.92 8.18
C PRO A 12 -2.30 -3.09 8.33
N THR A 13 -1.30 -3.62 9.03
CA THR A 13 -0.02 -2.94 9.24
C THR A 13 0.76 -2.74 7.94
N LEU A 14 0.84 -3.76 7.07
CA LEU A 14 1.54 -3.64 5.79
C LEU A 14 0.91 -2.57 4.87
N VAL A 15 -0.42 -2.56 4.79
CA VAL A 15 -1.18 -1.59 3.98
C VAL A 15 -1.01 -0.18 4.55
N GLN A 16 -1.22 -0.01 5.87
CA GLN A 16 -1.10 1.29 6.55
C GLN A 16 0.29 1.90 6.33
N ASN A 17 1.36 1.11 6.53
CA ASN A 17 2.73 1.56 6.35
C ASN A 17 3.04 1.92 4.90
N THR A 18 2.52 1.14 3.94
CA THR A 18 2.71 1.43 2.51
C THR A 18 2.01 2.74 2.16
N CYS A 19 0.73 2.92 2.54
CA CYS A 19 0.02 4.19 2.32
C CYS A 19 0.72 5.38 2.98
N HIS A 20 1.19 5.24 4.23
CA HIS A 20 1.92 6.30 4.94
C HIS A 20 3.19 6.73 4.18
N SER A 21 3.92 5.79 3.58
CA SER A 21 5.12 6.11 2.79
C SER A 21 4.85 6.99 1.56
N PHE A 22 3.60 7.03 1.08
CA PHE A 22 3.16 7.89 -0.02
C PHE A 22 2.60 9.24 0.46
N GLY A 23 2.45 9.46 1.77
CA GLY A 23 1.86 10.69 2.32
C GLY A 23 2.60 11.96 1.88
N ALA A 24 3.93 11.96 1.90
CA ALA A 24 4.74 13.10 1.45
C ALA A 24 4.58 13.37 -0.06
N ILE A 25 4.45 12.32 -0.88
CA ILE A 25 4.27 12.43 -2.34
C ILE A 25 2.87 12.96 -2.66
N ALA A 26 1.85 12.51 -1.91
CA ALA A 26 0.49 13.02 -2.05
C ALA A 26 0.42 14.51 -1.64
N ALA A 27 1.03 14.87 -0.50
CA ALA A 27 1.07 16.23 0.00
C ALA A 27 1.79 17.21 -0.96
N SER A 28 2.92 16.81 -1.56
CA SER A 28 3.62 17.66 -2.54
C SER A 28 2.81 17.92 -3.80
N LYS A 29 1.82 17.07 -4.07
CA LYS A 29 0.84 17.22 -5.14
C LYS A 29 -0.49 17.80 -4.66
N SER A 30 -0.62 18.27 -3.43
CA SER A 30 -1.90 18.74 -2.87
C SER A 30 -3.05 17.70 -2.98
N ILE A 31 -2.73 16.41 -2.96
CA ILE A 31 -3.69 15.31 -2.97
C ILE A 31 -3.91 14.81 -1.54
N ALA A 32 -5.16 14.73 -1.10
CA ALA A 32 -5.51 14.09 0.16
C ALA A 32 -5.47 12.56 0.00
N LEU A 33 -4.51 11.91 0.66
CA LEU A 33 -4.42 10.44 0.72
C LEU A 33 -4.99 9.95 2.05
N SER A 34 -5.98 9.04 1.99
CA SER A 34 -6.52 8.36 3.17
C SER A 34 -6.41 6.84 3.00
N CYS A 35 -6.17 6.16 4.11
CA CYS A 35 -6.12 4.71 4.18
C CYS A 35 -7.10 4.26 5.26
N SER A 36 -8.11 3.49 4.85
CA SER A 36 -9.08 2.89 5.76
C SER A 36 -9.15 1.39 5.51
N SER A 37 -9.41 0.64 6.57
CA SER A 37 -9.46 -0.81 6.54
C SER A 37 -10.65 -1.27 7.39
N THR A 38 -11.36 -2.28 6.91
CA THR A 38 -12.39 -3.00 7.69
C THR A 38 -11.87 -4.32 8.24
N PHE A 39 -10.58 -4.63 8.01
CA PHE A 39 -9.96 -5.80 8.63
C PHE A 39 -9.86 -5.60 10.15
N PRO A 40 -10.07 -6.67 10.94
CA PRO A 40 -9.74 -6.64 12.35
C PRO A 40 -8.26 -6.30 12.59
N ASP A 41 -7.95 -5.76 13.75
CA ASP A 41 -6.56 -5.60 14.18
C ASP A 41 -5.84 -6.95 14.17
N HIS A 42 -4.57 -6.96 13.75
CA HIS A 42 -3.75 -8.17 13.64
C HIS A 42 -4.32 -9.26 12.73
N TYR A 43 -5.03 -8.88 11.67
CA TYR A 43 -5.49 -9.83 10.66
C TYR A 43 -4.31 -10.40 9.86
N LEU A 44 -3.92 -11.63 10.19
CA LEU A 44 -2.81 -12.34 9.57
C LEU A 44 -3.26 -13.08 8.30
N VAL A 45 -2.52 -12.87 7.21
CA VAL A 45 -2.69 -13.63 5.96
C VAL A 45 -1.35 -14.18 5.48
N LYS A 46 -1.39 -15.31 4.76
CA LYS A 46 -0.19 -15.93 4.20
C LYS A 46 0.05 -15.43 2.78
N ILE A 47 0.93 -14.45 2.63
CA ILE A 47 1.24 -13.79 1.35
C ILE A 47 2.75 -13.53 1.24
N ASP A 48 3.24 -13.24 0.04
CA ASP A 48 4.57 -12.68 -0.13
C ASP A 48 4.51 -11.16 0.17
N PRO A 49 5.13 -10.67 1.26
CA PRO A 49 5.04 -9.26 1.65
C PRO A 49 5.73 -8.34 0.65
N GLN A 50 6.82 -8.79 0.02
CA GLN A 50 7.55 -7.99 -0.95
C GLN A 50 6.73 -7.81 -2.23
N ALA A 51 6.18 -8.91 -2.75
CA ALA A 51 5.33 -8.87 -3.94
C ALA A 51 4.09 -8.01 -3.69
N PHE A 52 3.43 -8.17 -2.54
CA PHE A 52 2.24 -7.40 -2.18
C PHE A 52 2.55 -5.90 -2.08
N LYS A 53 3.63 -5.54 -1.36
CA LYS A 53 4.07 -4.15 -1.25
C LYS A 53 4.39 -3.54 -2.60
N GLN A 54 5.03 -4.30 -3.50
CA GLN A 54 5.34 -3.84 -4.85
C GLN A 54 4.07 -3.53 -5.65
N VAL A 55 3.08 -4.44 -5.62
CA VAL A 55 1.80 -4.24 -6.31
C VAL A 55 1.09 -3.01 -5.75
N LEU A 56 0.94 -2.89 -4.43
CA LEU A 56 0.28 -1.76 -3.80
C LEU A 56 1.01 -0.43 -4.11
N SER A 57 2.34 -0.42 -4.06
CA SER A 57 3.15 0.77 -4.37
C SER A 57 2.97 1.21 -5.82
N ASN A 58 2.88 0.27 -6.76
CA ASN A 58 2.63 0.57 -8.16
C ASN A 58 1.24 1.20 -8.37
N LEU A 59 0.22 0.66 -7.70
CA LEU A 59 -1.14 1.22 -7.75
C LEU A 59 -1.19 2.64 -7.17
N LEU A 60 -0.62 2.86 -5.99
CA LEU A 60 -0.56 4.19 -5.36
C LEU A 60 0.22 5.20 -6.20
N SER A 61 1.38 4.80 -6.74
CA SER A 61 2.17 5.64 -7.62
C SER A 61 1.39 6.04 -8.87
N ASN A 62 0.67 5.11 -9.48
CA ASN A 62 -0.15 5.38 -10.65
C ASN A 62 -1.33 6.30 -10.31
N ALA A 63 -2.01 6.08 -9.18
CA ALA A 63 -3.08 6.97 -8.73
C ALA A 63 -2.56 8.41 -8.57
N LEU A 64 -1.45 8.62 -7.87
CA LEU A 64 -0.86 9.95 -7.69
C LEU A 64 -0.28 10.56 -8.97
N LYS A 65 0.05 9.76 -9.98
CA LYS A 65 0.53 10.24 -11.28
C LYS A 65 -0.61 10.67 -12.20
N PHE A 66 -1.72 9.94 -12.19
CA PHE A 66 -2.77 10.04 -13.20
C PHE A 66 -4.13 10.49 -12.65
N LEU A 67 -4.25 10.82 -11.37
CA LEU A 67 -5.43 11.46 -10.80
C LEU A 67 -5.78 12.71 -11.65
N PRO A 68 -6.91 12.72 -12.36
CA PRO A 68 -7.31 13.86 -13.17
C PRO A 68 -7.74 15.01 -12.25
N GLY A 69 -7.22 16.22 -12.48
CA GLY A 69 -7.77 17.45 -11.89
C GLY A 69 -7.06 17.98 -10.64
N LEU A 70 -5.77 18.27 -10.76
CA LEU A 70 -5.27 19.59 -10.38
C LEU A 70 -5.14 20.44 -11.64
#